data_AF-A0A6P0LXU1-F1
#
_entry.id   AF-A0A6P0LXU1-F1
#
_cell.length_a   1.000
_cell.length_b   1.000
_cell.length_c   1.000
_cell.angle_alpha   90.00
_cell.angle_beta   90.00
_cell.angle_gamma   90.00
#
_symmetry.space_group_name_H-M   'P 1'
#
loop_
_entity.id
_entity.type
_entity.pdbx_description
1 polymer ?
#
loop_
_entity_poly.entity_id
_entity_poly.type
_entity_poly.pdbx_seq_one_letter_code
_entity_poly.pdbx_strand_id
1 'polypeptide(L)' 'MPENLRSQVVTQGVQRAPNRAMLRAVGFTDDDFTKPIVGLANGYSTITP' A
#
# COMPACT_ATOMS: atom_id res chain seq x y z
N MET A 1 15.28 -10.19 -3.15
CA MET A 1 14.01 -9.79 -2.49
C MET A 1 13.11 -9.24 -3.58
N PRO A 2 11.79 -9.51 -3.62
CA PRO A 2 10.94 -8.96 -4.67
C PRO A 2 11.00 -7.43 -4.58
N GLU A 3 11.34 -6.78 -5.70
CA GLU A 3 11.54 -5.33 -5.73
C GLU A 3 10.18 -4.62 -5.65
N ASN A 4 9.99 -3.76 -4.65
CA ASN A 4 8.75 -3.05 -4.39
C ASN A 4 8.56 -1.80 -5.29
N LEU A 5 9.05 -1.85 -6.53
CA LEU A 5 9.22 -0.75 -7.48
C LEU A 5 7.97 0.12 -7.67
N ARG A 6 6.79 -0.51 -7.73
CA ARG A 6 5.51 0.21 -7.90
C ARG A 6 5.07 0.91 -6.62
N SER A 7 5.21 0.27 -5.46
CA SER A 7 4.85 0.85 -4.17
C SER A 7 5.79 1.98 -3.74
N GLN A 8 7.06 1.98 -4.19
CA GLN A 8 8.01 3.04 -3.87
C GLN A 8 7.53 4.43 -4.32
N VAL A 9 6.75 4.50 -5.41
CA VAL A 9 6.19 5.75 -5.92
C VAL A 9 5.37 6.49 -4.87
N VAL A 10 4.72 5.76 -3.96
CA VAL A 10 3.86 6.32 -2.91
C VAL A 10 4.44 6.21 -1.50
N THR A 11 5.42 5.33 -1.25
CA THR A 11 6.01 5.14 0.08
C THR A 11 7.35 5.85 0.28
N GLN A 12 8.17 6.01 -0.77
CA GLN A 12 9.55 6.46 -0.66
C GLN A 12 9.75 7.95 -0.99
N GLY A 13 10.69 8.59 -0.28
CA GLY A 13 11.02 10.01 -0.44
C GLY A 13 10.28 10.94 0.52
N VAL A 14 10.89 12.11 0.78
CA VAL A 14 10.37 13.12 1.73
C VAL A 14 9.02 13.65 1.27
N GLN A 15 8.85 13.88 -0.03
CA GLN A 15 7.62 14.37 -0.64
C GLN A 15 6.41 13.41 -0.48
N ARG A 16 6.66 12.15 -0.09
CA ARG A 16 5.61 11.15 0.16
C ARG A 16 5.19 11.03 1.63
N ALA A 17 5.62 11.97 2.48
CA ALA A 17 5.17 12.08 3.86
C ALA A 17 3.63 12.02 4.05
N PRO A 18 2.80 12.77 3.28
CA PRO A 18 1.35 12.69 3.44
C PRO A 18 0.78 11.30 3.08
N ASN A 19 1.32 10.66 2.03
CA ASN A 19 0.90 9.30 1.66
C ASN A 19 1.21 8.29 2.77
N ARG A 20 2.42 8.37 3.38
CA ARG A 20 2.77 7.51 4.52
C ARG A 20 1.88 7.79 5.74
N ALA A 21 1.49 9.03 5.98
CA ALA A 21 0.57 9.35 7.07
C ALA A 21 -0.78 8.62 6.90
N MET A 22 -1.34 8.63 5.69
CA MET A 22 -2.56 7.89 5.37
C MET A 22 -2.38 6.37 5.51
N LEU A 23 -1.25 5.82 5.06
CA LEU A 23 -0.97 4.38 5.19
C LEU A 23 -0.80 3.94 6.65
N ARG A 24 -0.20 4.78 7.50
CA ARG A 24 -0.11 4.50 8.95
C ARG A 24 -1.48 4.50 9.62
N ALA A 25 -2.40 5.34 9.17
CA ALA A 25 -3.77 5.37 9.70
C ALA A 25 -4.53 4.05 9.45
N VAL A 26 -4.16 3.28 8.42
CA VAL A 26 -4.73 1.95 8.11
C VAL A 26 -3.87 0.79 8.62
N GLY A 27 -2.86 1.07 9.46
CA GLY A 27 -2.08 0.04 10.17
C GLY A 27 -0.70 -0.27 9.61
N PHE A 28 -0.19 0.48 8.62
CA PHE A 28 1.18 0.28 8.14
C PHE A 28 2.21 0.74 9.18
N THR A 29 3.27 -0.03 9.30
CA THR A 29 4.47 0.29 10.09
C THR A 29 5.64 0.67 9.19
N ASP A 30 6.75 1.11 9.77
CA ASP A 30 7.94 1.51 9.01
C ASP A 30 8.54 0.34 8.21
N ASP A 31 8.50 -0.87 8.78
CA ASP A 31 8.95 -2.09 8.13
C ASP A 31 8.11 -2.43 6.88
N ASP A 32 6.82 -2.06 6.88
CA ASP A 32 5.91 -2.35 5.76
C ASP A 32 6.18 -1.50 4.53
N PHE A 33 6.80 -0.31 4.67
CA PHE A 33 7.15 0.53 3.51
C PHE A 33 8.25 -0.05 2.63
N THR A 34 8.99 -1.04 3.15
CA THR A 34 10.02 -1.79 2.40
C THR A 34 9.44 -3.00 1.67
N LYS A 35 8.23 -3.45 2.06
CA LYS A 35 7.55 -4.59 1.45
C LYS A 35 6.79 -4.15 0.18
N PRO A 36 6.56 -5.05 -0.78
CA PRO A 36 5.66 -4.77 -1.89
C PRO A 36 4.21 -4.68 -1.42
N ILE A 37 3.50 -3.64 -1.85
CA ILE A 37 2.06 -3.49 -1.59
C ILE A 37 1.27 -4.25 -2.65
N VAL A 38 0.44 -5.20 -2.22
CA VAL A 38 -0.38 -6.03 -3.11
C VAL A 38 -1.85 -5.69 -2.90
N GLY A 39 -2.50 -5.18 -3.95
CA GLY A 39 -3.94 -4.95 -3.93
C GLY A 39 -4.70 -6.24 -4.22
N LEU A 40 -5.55 -6.67 -3.29
CA LEU A 40 -6.48 -7.79 -3.50
C LEU A 40 -7.83 -7.24 -3.98
N ALA A 41 -8.08 -7.31 -5.28
CA ALA A 41 -9.37 -6.93 -5.85
C ALA A 41 -10.38 -8.08 -5.66
N ASN A 42 -11.52 -7.79 -5.04
CA ASN A 42 -12.61 -8.74 -4.83
C ASN A 42 -13.87 -8.24 -5.55
N GLY A 43 -14.44 -9.09 -6.40
CA GLY A 43 -15.68 -8.83 -7.15
C GLY A 43 -16.96 -9.23 -6.42
N TYR A 44 -16.89 -9.55 -5.13
CA TYR A 44 -18.04 -9.90 -4.30
C TYR A 44 -19.14 -8.84 -4.43
N SER A 45 -20.33 -9.32 -4.78
CA SER A 45 -21.52 -8.51 -4.98
C SER A 45 -22.73 -9.32 -4.56
N THR A 46 -23.76 -8.65 -4.04
CA THR A 46 -25.04 -9.28 -3.67
C THR A 46 -26.07 -9.24 -4.81
N ILE A 47 -25.67 -8.75 -5.99
CA ILE A 47 -26.55 -8.59 -7.16
C ILE A 47 -26.80 -9.93 -7.87
N THR A 48 -25.82 -10.83 -7.85
CA THR A 48 -25.89 -12.14 -8.51
C THR A 48 -25.15 -13.16 -7.64
N PRO A 49 -25.72 -14.36 -7.39
CA PRO A 49 -25.00 -15.47 -6.77
C PRO A 49 -23.76 -15.88 -7.56
#